data_AF-A0A420I3C2-F1
#
_entry.id   AF-A0A420I3C2-F1
#
_cell.length_a   1.000
_cell.length_b   1.000
_cell.length_c   1.000
_cell.angle_alpha   90.00
_cell.angle_beta   90.00
_cell.angle_gamma   90.00
#
_symmetry.space_group_name_H-M   'P 1'
#
loop_
_entity.id
_entity.type
_entity.pdbx_description
1 polymer ?
#
loop_
_entity_poly.entity_id
_entity_poly.type
_entity_poly.pdbx_seq_one_letter_code
_entity_poly.pdbx_strand_id
1 'polypeptide(L)'
;MSRVLDVGVEDLLIKADLNVAYENITRALNSCSKQKLEIEILGKNHVLPPGEVLLQEGPFIAIPKARLLEAFIVARKIFFRYFRNCPSIQEVNLRNATSVMLLMDSENLTAANTRKRLLVSHLERAESKIKNDALNAELRWVDGYLTSHLHRHTKSPILWAHRKWVLEQSQFVMERNNALQDLKDIILISAQRHPRNYYAWSHMRWLHTCHHLANTMKTEDSKPNFDSQSIISIVEDWCLKNPSDTSGLSFLSYCLISRPVPEDQAMPTFTKILRLAISFKWVHESIWGFLRTLAAYKLHGEENFNDLSMTNDHAVQNQLIAAREWYSSPKQDKYKYWLSAFGNKRSLLFEIINTDYPDQKDKTLSKTHCVDDKSILARGSPCYTPAAHMIGKYDLSNARTIKLVTHKLFRDSYRNSMDWKDNNDNNIGPTRKSEFRFLSFALLFEYSLMIILTQV
;
A
#
# COMPACT_ATOMS: atom_id res chain seq x y z
N MET A 1 15.98 -9.60 7.12
CA MET A 1 17.12 -8.67 7.27
C MET A 1 18.42 -9.46 7.13
N SER A 2 19.14 -9.29 6.02
CA SER A 2 20.60 -9.45 6.02
C SER A 2 21.17 -8.04 6.16
N ARG A 3 21.52 -7.66 7.39
CA ARG A 3 22.41 -6.52 7.64
C ARG A 3 23.26 -6.92 8.84
N VAL A 4 24.53 -7.15 8.53
CA VAL A 4 25.65 -7.28 9.46
C VAL A 4 25.42 -6.34 10.64
N LEU A 5 25.46 -6.88 11.86
CA LEU A 5 25.44 -6.06 13.07
C LEU A 5 26.54 -5.02 12.92
N ASP A 6 26.22 -3.76 13.18
CA ASP A 6 27.23 -2.70 13.15
C ASP A 6 28.42 -3.12 14.04
N VAL A 7 29.64 -2.98 13.53
CA VAL A 7 30.86 -3.29 14.29
C VAL A 7 30.82 -2.55 15.62
N GLY A 8 30.91 -3.28 16.75
CA GLY A 8 30.78 -2.75 18.11
C GLY A 8 29.44 -3.01 18.81
N VAL A 9 28.42 -3.53 18.13
CA VAL A 9 27.15 -3.91 18.78
C VAL A 9 27.32 -5.14 19.67
N GLU A 10 28.21 -6.06 19.32
CA GLU A 10 28.48 -7.28 20.10
C GLU A 10 29.05 -6.94 21.50
N ASP A 11 30.01 -6.02 21.57
CA ASP A 11 30.59 -5.57 22.85
C ASP A 11 29.57 -4.86 23.75
N LEU A 12 28.64 -4.11 23.14
CA LEU A 12 27.53 -3.49 23.86
C LEU A 12 26.57 -4.55 24.42
N LEU A 13 26.25 -5.58 23.64
CA LEU A 13 25.37 -6.67 24.06
C LEU A 13 25.97 -7.53 25.17
N ILE A 14 27.28 -7.75 25.17
CA ILE A 14 27.97 -8.54 26.20
C ILE A 14 27.94 -7.83 27.57
N LYS A 15 27.99 -6.50 27.58
CA LYS A 15 28.02 -5.69 28.82
C LYS A 15 26.63 -5.24 29.29
N ALA A 16 25.61 -5.34 28.45
CA ALA A 16 24.28 -4.82 28.73
C ALA A 16 23.43 -5.76 29.59
N ASP A 17 22.66 -5.18 30.52
CA ASP A 17 21.55 -5.88 31.14
C ASP A 17 20.35 -5.91 30.18
N LEU A 18 20.21 -7.02 29.46
CA LEU A 18 19.18 -7.21 28.46
C LEU A 18 17.76 -7.18 29.06
N ASN A 19 17.59 -7.59 30.32
CA ASN A 19 16.28 -7.64 30.96
C ASN A 19 15.79 -6.23 31.30
N VAL A 20 16.68 -5.36 31.78
CA VAL A 20 16.36 -3.96 32.06
C VAL A 20 15.86 -3.26 30.80
N ALA A 21 16.49 -3.50 29.65
CA ALA A 21 16.03 -2.94 28.37
C ALA A 21 14.61 -3.44 28.02
N TYR A 22 14.39 -4.75 28.11
CA TYR A 22 13.10 -5.38 27.82
C TYR A 22 11.98 -4.89 28.74
N GLU A 23 12.21 -4.85 30.05
CA GLU A 23 11.20 -4.43 31.03
C GLU A 23 10.83 -2.96 30.85
N ASN A 24 11.80 -2.07 30.64
CA ASN A 24 11.53 -0.65 30.41
C ASN A 24 10.75 -0.42 29.12
N ILE A 25 11.17 -1.04 28.01
CA ILE A 25 10.47 -0.91 26.73
C ILE A 25 9.06 -1.49 26.81
N THR A 26 8.88 -2.67 27.41
CA THR A 26 7.53 -3.25 27.54
C THR A 26 6.65 -2.46 28.50
N ARG A 27 7.19 -1.87 29.57
CA ARG A 27 6.45 -0.95 30.44
C ARG A 27 6.00 0.29 29.67
N ALA A 28 6.89 0.90 28.90
CA ALA A 28 6.56 2.07 28.07
C ALA A 28 5.50 1.73 27.00
N LEU A 29 5.64 0.61 26.31
CA LEU A 29 4.65 0.15 25.32
C LEU A 29 3.26 -0.15 25.91
N ASN A 30 3.15 -0.28 27.23
CA ASN A 30 1.89 -0.54 27.93
C ASN A 30 1.44 0.65 28.80
N SER A 31 2.16 1.78 28.81
CA SER A 31 1.91 2.88 29.75
C SER A 31 0.63 3.67 29.46
N CYS A 32 0.17 3.68 28.19
CA CYS A 32 -0.98 4.47 27.77
C CYS A 32 -2.12 3.56 27.28
N SER A 33 -3.05 3.26 28.19
CA SER A 33 -4.21 2.41 27.85
C SER A 33 -5.30 3.15 27.08
N LYS A 34 -5.35 4.48 27.17
CA LYS A 34 -6.42 5.33 26.63
C LYS A 34 -6.11 5.96 25.28
N GLN A 35 -4.83 6.14 24.94
CA GLN A 35 -4.40 6.78 23.68
C GLN A 35 -3.45 5.85 22.92
N LYS A 36 -3.35 6.03 21.59
CA LYS A 36 -2.33 5.35 20.80
C LYS A 36 -0.95 5.95 21.12
N LEU A 37 0.08 5.12 21.08
CA LEU A 37 1.47 5.56 21.30
C LEU A 37 2.05 6.18 20.03
N GLU A 38 2.92 7.17 20.20
CA GLU A 38 3.78 7.67 19.15
C GLU A 38 5.23 7.28 19.45
N ILE A 39 5.82 6.49 18.56
CA ILE A 39 7.08 5.81 18.76
C ILE A 39 8.11 6.34 17.76
N GLU A 40 9.30 6.62 18.26
CA GLU A 40 10.46 6.95 17.44
C GLU A 40 11.63 6.02 17.78
N ILE A 41 12.33 5.53 16.76
CA ILE A 41 13.58 4.77 16.96
C ILE A 41 14.76 5.72 16.76
N LEU A 42 15.47 5.98 17.84
CA LEU A 42 16.60 6.90 17.84
C LEU A 42 17.82 6.25 17.18
N GLY A 43 18.45 7.02 16.27
CA GLY A 43 19.71 6.66 15.63
C GLY A 43 20.92 6.74 16.57
N LYS A 44 22.09 6.29 16.11
CA LYS A 44 23.33 6.19 16.91
C LYS A 44 23.79 7.51 17.56
N ASN A 45 23.39 8.65 17.00
CA ASN A 45 23.82 9.97 17.46
C ASN A 45 23.04 10.46 18.69
N HIS A 46 21.96 9.77 19.07
CA HIS A 46 21.17 10.12 20.25
C HIS A 46 21.62 9.26 21.42
N VAL A 47 22.61 9.76 22.16
CA VAL A 47 23.09 9.14 23.39
C VAL A 47 22.17 9.59 24.53
N LEU A 48 21.58 8.62 25.23
CA LEU A 48 20.79 8.89 26.42
C LEU A 48 21.69 9.06 27.65
N PRO A 49 21.23 9.79 28.68
CA PRO A 49 21.91 9.83 29.98
C PRO A 49 22.20 8.42 30.54
N PRO A 50 23.29 8.24 31.30
CA PRO A 50 23.59 6.97 31.92
C PRO A 50 22.42 6.45 32.78
N GLY A 51 22.05 5.18 32.56
CA GLY A 51 20.93 4.55 33.27
C GLY A 51 19.57 4.67 32.58
N GLU A 52 19.42 5.56 31.59
CA GLU A 52 18.18 5.66 30.81
C GLU A 52 18.15 4.67 29.65
N VAL A 53 17.04 3.94 29.52
CA VAL A 53 16.81 2.97 28.43
C VAL A 53 16.09 3.61 27.25
N LEU A 54 15.18 4.54 27.53
CA LEU A 54 14.32 5.21 26.55
C LEU A 54 13.89 6.56 27.12
N LEU A 55 13.45 7.46 26.25
CA LEU A 55 12.78 8.70 26.65
C LEU A 55 11.28 8.49 26.54
N GLN A 56 10.53 8.99 27.54
CA GLN A 56 9.09 8.89 27.55
C GLN A 56 8.47 10.18 28.08
N GLU A 57 7.57 10.76 27.28
CA GLU A 57 6.74 11.90 27.67
C GLU A 57 5.29 11.60 27.28
N GLY A 58 4.45 11.25 28.26
CA GLY A 58 3.06 10.85 28.00
C GLY A 58 2.96 9.67 27.00
N PRO A 59 2.27 9.85 25.86
CA PRO A 59 2.14 8.82 24.82
C PRO A 59 3.34 8.74 23.86
N PHE A 60 4.30 9.67 23.95
CA PHE A 60 5.48 9.72 23.09
C PHE A 60 6.63 8.90 23.70
N ILE A 61 7.20 8.00 22.90
CA ILE A 61 8.28 7.09 23.33
C ILE A 61 9.40 7.15 22.29
N ALA A 62 10.62 7.46 22.72
CA ALA A 62 11.79 7.41 21.87
C ALA A 62 12.79 6.35 22.37
N ILE A 63 13.11 5.38 21.51
CA ILE A 63 13.87 4.18 21.87
C ILE A 63 15.16 4.13 21.07
N PRO A 64 16.35 4.15 21.72
CA PRO A 64 17.61 3.87 21.04
C PRO A 64 17.60 2.50 20.38
N LYS A 65 18.04 2.43 19.12
CA LYS A 65 18.08 1.18 18.35
C LYS A 65 18.85 0.05 19.07
N ALA A 66 19.92 0.38 19.79
CA ALA A 66 20.70 -0.60 20.57
C ALA A 66 19.87 -1.22 21.71
N ARG A 67 19.13 -0.39 22.46
CA ARG A 67 18.24 -0.82 23.54
C ARG A 67 17.06 -1.66 23.01
N LEU A 68 16.54 -1.31 21.83
CA LEU A 68 15.53 -2.14 21.15
C LEU A 68 16.08 -3.53 20.79
N LEU A 69 17.33 -3.62 20.33
CA LEU A 69 17.97 -4.90 20.02
C LEU A 69 18.18 -5.77 21.26
N GLU A 70 18.62 -5.17 22.38
CA GLU A 70 18.75 -5.84 23.68
C GLU A 70 17.39 -6.43 24.11
N ALA A 71 16.34 -5.61 24.08
CA ALA A 71 14.98 -6.05 24.40
C ALA A 71 14.47 -7.14 23.45
N PHE A 72 14.80 -7.06 22.17
CA PHE A 72 14.42 -8.06 21.17
C PHE A 72 15.01 -9.44 21.47
N ILE A 73 16.24 -9.52 21.98
CA ILE A 73 16.87 -10.79 22.36
C ILE A 73 16.07 -11.47 23.48
N VAL A 74 15.67 -10.71 24.50
CA VAL A 74 14.83 -11.22 25.61
C VAL A 74 13.44 -11.60 25.10
N ALA A 75 12.81 -10.74 24.30
CA ALA A 75 11.51 -10.99 23.71
C ALA A 75 11.49 -12.31 22.91
N ARG A 76 12.53 -12.58 22.10
CA ARG A 76 12.66 -13.86 21.37
C ARG A 76 12.74 -15.06 22.31
N LYS A 77 13.52 -14.97 23.39
CA LYS A 77 13.63 -16.06 24.38
C LYS A 77 12.26 -16.38 25.00
N ILE A 78 11.53 -15.35 25.43
CA ILE A 78 10.18 -15.49 25.98
C ILE A 78 9.22 -16.06 24.94
N PHE A 79 9.26 -15.54 23.71
CA PHE A 79 8.41 -15.99 22.62
C PHE A 79 8.61 -17.48 22.35
N PHE A 80 9.84 -17.93 22.11
CA PHE A 80 10.09 -19.35 21.82
C PHE A 80 9.80 -20.27 23.01
N ARG A 81 9.91 -19.77 24.24
CA ARG A 81 9.54 -20.53 25.44
C ARG A 81 8.03 -20.81 25.51
N TYR A 82 7.18 -19.85 25.14
CA TYR A 82 5.73 -19.94 25.32
C TYR A 82 4.93 -20.07 24.01
N PHE A 83 5.57 -20.00 22.84
CA PHE A 83 4.89 -19.94 21.54
C PHE A 83 3.98 -21.14 21.26
N ARG A 84 4.36 -22.34 21.70
CA ARG A 84 3.57 -23.58 21.50
C ARG A 84 2.54 -23.77 22.60
N ASN A 85 2.98 -23.70 23.86
CA ASN A 85 2.16 -23.98 25.03
C ASN A 85 2.32 -22.82 26.02
N CYS A 86 1.46 -21.81 25.92
CA CYS A 86 1.47 -20.66 26.82
C CYS A 86 0.47 -20.89 27.97
N PRO A 87 0.92 -21.04 29.23
CA PRO A 87 0.01 -21.01 30.37
C PRO A 87 -0.71 -19.65 30.46
N SER A 88 -1.93 -19.62 30.98
CA SER A 88 -2.72 -18.38 31.11
C SER A 88 -1.97 -17.25 31.85
N ILE A 89 -1.17 -17.60 32.86
CA ILE A 89 -0.36 -16.64 33.63
C ILE A 89 0.78 -16.00 32.82
N GLN A 90 1.17 -16.59 31.69
CA GLN A 90 2.24 -16.10 30.81
C GLN A 90 1.72 -15.37 29.57
N GLU A 91 0.40 -15.29 29.35
CA GLU A 91 -0.18 -14.66 28.17
C GLU A 91 0.24 -13.18 28.03
N VAL A 92 0.28 -12.45 29.14
CA VAL A 92 0.74 -11.05 29.16
C VAL A 92 2.20 -10.94 28.74
N ASN A 93 3.05 -11.83 29.24
CA ASN A 93 4.48 -11.86 28.89
C ASN A 93 4.69 -12.22 27.42
N LEU A 94 3.94 -13.19 26.89
CA LEU A 94 3.99 -13.55 25.48
C LEU A 94 3.48 -12.39 24.60
N ARG A 95 2.40 -11.70 25.01
CA ARG A 95 1.91 -10.51 24.31
C ARG A 95 2.96 -9.40 24.30
N ASN A 96 3.59 -9.11 25.43
CA ASN A 96 4.67 -8.11 25.53
C ASN A 96 5.87 -8.47 24.63
N ALA A 97 6.27 -9.74 24.63
CA ALA A 97 7.33 -10.23 23.75
C ALA A 97 6.97 -10.03 22.26
N THR A 98 5.74 -10.33 21.85
CA THR A 98 5.31 -10.08 20.46
C THR A 98 5.28 -8.59 20.11
N SER A 99 4.94 -7.70 21.04
CA SER A 99 5.01 -6.25 20.83
C SER A 99 6.43 -5.83 20.47
N VAL A 100 7.43 -6.21 21.29
CA VAL A 100 8.84 -5.90 21.03
C VAL A 100 9.34 -6.53 19.73
N MET A 101 8.95 -7.78 19.44
CA MET A 101 9.32 -8.44 18.19
C MET A 101 8.77 -7.72 16.96
N LEU A 102 7.52 -7.27 17.01
CA LEU A 102 6.90 -6.52 15.90
C LEU A 102 7.42 -5.09 15.80
N LEU A 103 7.91 -4.52 16.91
CA LEU A 103 8.58 -3.22 16.90
C LEU A 103 9.94 -3.32 16.19
N MET A 104 10.67 -4.41 16.42
CA MET A 104 11.93 -4.68 15.72
C MET A 104 11.70 -5.09 14.26
N ASP A 105 10.69 -5.91 13.99
CA ASP A 105 10.39 -6.44 12.66
C ASP A 105 8.87 -6.52 12.40
N SER A 106 8.34 -5.51 11.69
CA SER A 106 6.92 -5.40 11.37
C SER A 106 6.37 -6.56 10.52
N GLU A 107 7.24 -7.29 9.81
CA GLU A 107 6.86 -8.37 8.91
C GLU A 107 6.87 -9.75 9.58
N ASN A 108 7.02 -9.80 10.91
CA ASN A 108 6.99 -11.05 11.66
C ASN A 108 5.56 -11.62 11.77
N LEU A 109 5.11 -12.32 10.73
CA LEU A 109 3.78 -12.94 10.65
C LEU A 109 3.51 -13.89 11.82
N THR A 110 4.52 -14.64 12.30
CA THR A 110 4.34 -15.57 13.43
C THR A 110 4.05 -14.84 14.73
N ALA A 111 4.71 -13.71 14.99
CA ALA A 111 4.41 -12.85 16.13
C ALA A 111 3.00 -12.24 16.02
N ALA A 112 2.63 -11.72 14.84
CA ALA A 112 1.29 -11.18 14.60
C ALA A 112 0.19 -12.24 14.82
N ASN A 113 0.35 -13.43 14.26
CA ASN A 113 -0.61 -14.53 14.45
C ASN A 113 -0.67 -15.01 15.91
N THR A 114 0.44 -14.95 16.64
CA THR A 114 0.44 -15.24 18.09
C THR A 114 -0.44 -14.25 18.84
N ARG A 115 -0.39 -12.96 18.50
CA ARG A 115 -1.29 -11.95 19.07
C ARG A 115 -2.74 -12.23 18.76
N LYS A 116 -3.07 -12.60 17.51
CA LYS A 116 -4.43 -12.99 17.13
C LYS A 116 -4.95 -14.13 18.00
N ARG A 117 -4.15 -15.19 18.17
CA ARG A 117 -4.49 -16.33 19.04
C ARG A 117 -4.72 -15.89 20.50
N LEU A 118 -3.81 -15.10 21.06
CA LEU A 118 -3.97 -14.58 22.42
C LEU A 118 -5.23 -13.73 22.58
N LEU A 119 -5.54 -12.89 21.58
CA LEU A 119 -6.75 -12.08 21.59
C LEU A 119 -7.99 -12.96 21.53
N VAL A 120 -8.08 -13.91 20.59
CA VAL A 120 -9.21 -14.85 20.50
C VAL A 120 -9.43 -15.59 21.81
N SER A 121 -8.38 -16.19 22.38
CA SER A 121 -8.48 -16.90 23.67
C SER A 121 -8.89 -15.98 24.82
N HIS A 122 -8.53 -14.70 24.79
CA HIS A 122 -9.01 -13.71 25.75
C HIS A 122 -10.48 -13.37 25.54
N LEU A 123 -10.90 -13.15 24.28
CA LEU A 123 -12.28 -12.86 23.93
C LEU A 123 -13.21 -14.02 24.28
N GLU A 124 -12.83 -15.28 24.06
CA GLU A 124 -13.65 -16.45 24.42
C GLU A 124 -13.97 -16.53 25.91
N ARG A 125 -13.04 -16.09 26.77
CA ARG A 125 -13.19 -16.10 28.24
C ARG A 125 -13.82 -14.83 28.81
N ALA A 126 -13.81 -13.74 28.06
CA ALA A 126 -14.19 -12.42 28.55
C ALA A 126 -15.69 -12.14 28.43
N GLU A 127 -16.23 -11.36 29.37
CA GLU A 127 -17.56 -10.77 29.26
C GLU A 127 -17.62 -9.69 28.17
N SER A 128 -18.82 -9.34 27.69
CA SER A 128 -19.04 -8.41 26.56
C SER A 128 -18.32 -7.07 26.70
N LYS A 129 -18.36 -6.44 27.88
CA LYS A 129 -17.67 -5.16 28.10
C LYS A 129 -16.14 -5.30 28.00
N ILE A 130 -15.60 -6.37 28.59
CA ILE A 130 -14.16 -6.67 28.61
C ILE A 130 -13.66 -7.00 27.19
N LYS A 131 -14.48 -7.67 26.36
CA LYS A 131 -14.18 -7.91 24.94
C LYS A 131 -13.91 -6.61 24.19
N ASN A 132 -14.74 -5.59 24.41
CA ASN A 132 -14.59 -4.30 23.73
C ASN A 132 -13.32 -3.57 24.17
N ASP A 133 -13.01 -3.62 25.46
CA ASP A 133 -11.79 -2.99 25.98
C ASP A 133 -10.54 -3.68 25.41
N ALA A 134 -10.55 -5.02 25.29
CA ALA A 134 -9.46 -5.78 24.69
C ALA A 134 -9.27 -5.49 23.19
N LEU A 135 -10.37 -5.41 22.42
CA LEU A 135 -10.34 -5.04 21.00
C LEU A 135 -9.81 -3.62 20.81
N ASN A 136 -10.32 -2.66 21.60
CA ASN A 136 -9.86 -1.28 21.55
C ASN A 136 -8.39 -1.14 21.94
N ALA A 137 -7.92 -1.89 22.93
CA ALA A 137 -6.51 -1.91 23.31
C ALA A 137 -5.63 -2.45 22.17
N GLU A 138 -6.06 -3.52 21.49
CA GLU A 138 -5.31 -4.07 20.35
C GLU A 138 -5.32 -3.12 19.14
N LEU A 139 -6.42 -2.41 18.89
CA LEU A 139 -6.50 -1.38 17.86
C LEU A 139 -5.54 -0.22 18.16
N ARG A 140 -5.56 0.34 19.38
CA ARG A 140 -4.62 1.41 19.78
C ARG A 140 -3.16 0.97 19.64
N TRP A 141 -2.88 -0.29 19.97
CA TRP A 141 -1.53 -0.85 19.81
C TRP A 141 -1.08 -0.87 18.35
N VAL A 142 -1.89 -1.42 17.43
CA VAL A 142 -1.51 -1.49 16.01
C VAL A 142 -1.54 -0.10 15.35
N ASP A 143 -2.48 0.76 15.74
CA ASP A 143 -2.58 2.14 15.27
C ASP A 143 -1.34 2.96 15.66
N GLY A 144 -0.84 2.76 16.88
CA GLY A 144 0.43 3.35 17.30
C GLY A 144 1.56 2.97 16.34
N TYR A 145 1.68 1.71 15.95
CA TYR A 145 2.76 1.25 15.06
C TYR A 145 2.60 1.76 13.64
N LEU A 146 1.36 1.86 13.15
CA LEU A 146 1.06 2.34 11.79
C LEU A 146 1.26 3.85 11.65
N THR A 147 0.99 4.63 12.70
CA THR A 147 0.98 6.11 12.65
C THR A 147 2.24 6.79 13.21
N SER A 148 3.07 6.04 13.93
CA SER A 148 4.36 6.49 14.47
C SER A 148 5.40 6.83 13.39
N HIS A 149 6.53 7.43 13.80
CA HIS A 149 7.70 7.71 12.94
C HIS A 149 8.49 6.43 12.59
N LEU A 150 7.79 5.39 12.15
CA LEU A 150 8.30 4.05 11.89
C LEU A 150 8.09 3.69 10.41
N HIS A 151 8.95 4.20 9.53
CA HIS A 151 8.76 4.12 8.07
C HIS A 151 8.48 2.69 7.52
N ARG A 152 9.02 1.64 8.14
CA ARG A 152 8.75 0.25 7.73
C ARG A 152 7.38 -0.23 8.20
N HIS A 153 7.02 0.09 9.43
CA HIS A 153 5.78 -0.31 10.08
C HIS A 153 4.57 0.34 9.43
N THR A 154 4.67 1.64 9.12
CA THR A 154 3.57 2.41 8.50
C THR A 154 3.08 1.81 7.18
N LYS A 155 3.93 1.10 6.45
CA LYS A 155 3.59 0.41 5.19
C LYS A 155 3.58 -1.11 5.29
N SER A 156 3.55 -1.66 6.50
CA SER A 156 3.63 -3.10 6.72
C SER A 156 2.33 -3.78 6.29
N PRO A 157 2.35 -4.67 5.26
CA PRO A 157 1.16 -5.45 4.91
C PRO A 157 0.65 -6.29 6.09
N ILE A 158 1.56 -6.79 6.93
CA ILE A 158 1.23 -7.63 8.08
C ILE A 158 0.46 -6.83 9.14
N LEU A 159 0.92 -5.62 9.48
CA LEU A 159 0.22 -4.79 10.47
C LEU A 159 -1.12 -4.27 9.95
N TRP A 160 -1.22 -3.87 8.68
CA TRP A 160 -2.51 -3.48 8.09
C TRP A 160 -3.50 -4.64 8.02
N ALA A 161 -3.03 -5.85 7.69
CA ALA A 161 -3.85 -7.06 7.72
C ALA A 161 -4.26 -7.43 9.15
N HIS A 162 -3.39 -7.21 10.14
CA HIS A 162 -3.71 -7.40 11.55
C HIS A 162 -4.80 -6.43 12.02
N ARG A 163 -4.65 -5.13 11.74
CA ARG A 163 -5.66 -4.11 12.05
C ARG A 163 -7.02 -4.48 11.45
N LYS A 164 -7.05 -4.82 10.16
CA LYS A 164 -8.27 -5.28 9.48
C LYS A 164 -8.91 -6.46 10.20
N TRP A 165 -8.12 -7.48 10.54
CA TRP A 165 -8.61 -8.66 11.25
C TRP A 165 -9.17 -8.32 12.64
N VAL A 166 -8.52 -7.43 13.41
CA VAL A 166 -9.01 -7.00 14.74
C VAL A 166 -10.35 -6.28 14.60
N LEU A 167 -10.49 -5.40 13.60
CA LEU A 167 -11.75 -4.76 13.29
C LEU A 167 -12.82 -5.82 12.98
N GLU A 168 -12.54 -6.80 12.12
CA GLU A 168 -13.47 -7.89 11.79
C GLU A 168 -13.90 -8.75 13.01
N GLN A 169 -13.09 -8.84 14.07
CA GLN A 169 -13.48 -9.52 15.31
C GLN A 169 -14.50 -8.72 16.12
N SER A 170 -14.55 -7.42 15.90
CA SER A 170 -15.52 -6.55 16.53
C SER A 170 -16.83 -6.60 15.72
N GLN A 171 -17.96 -6.94 16.36
CA GLN A 171 -19.28 -6.63 15.77
C GLN A 171 -19.44 -5.11 15.51
N PHE A 172 -18.49 -4.31 16.03
CA PHE A 172 -18.36 -2.86 15.99
C PHE A 172 -17.95 -2.23 14.66
N VAL A 173 -17.49 -3.00 13.65
CA VAL A 173 -17.16 -2.41 12.33
C VAL A 173 -18.35 -1.65 11.74
N MET A 174 -19.58 -2.08 12.04
CA MET A 174 -20.79 -1.46 11.50
C MET A 174 -21.44 -0.43 12.44
N GLU A 175 -21.13 -0.45 13.75
CA GLU A 175 -21.87 0.35 14.75
C GLU A 175 -21.08 1.52 15.37
N ARG A 176 -19.74 1.44 15.48
CA ARG A 176 -18.94 2.50 16.15
C ARG A 176 -17.75 3.03 15.37
N ASN A 177 -17.18 2.27 14.43
CA ASN A 177 -16.01 2.78 13.71
C ASN A 177 -16.45 3.84 12.73
N ASN A 178 -16.17 5.10 13.05
CA ASN A 178 -16.42 6.17 12.12
C ASN A 178 -15.30 6.16 11.09
N ALA A 179 -15.54 5.62 9.89
CA ALA A 179 -14.56 5.64 8.79
C ALA A 179 -13.98 7.05 8.54
N LEU A 180 -14.74 8.11 8.83
CA LEU A 180 -14.25 9.48 8.79
C LEU A 180 -13.17 9.75 9.86
N GLN A 181 -13.34 9.22 11.06
CA GLN A 181 -12.35 9.31 12.14
C GLN A 181 -11.11 8.48 11.80
N ASP A 182 -11.30 7.25 11.31
CA ASP A 182 -10.20 6.39 10.86
C ASP A 182 -9.40 7.04 9.72
N LEU A 183 -10.08 7.68 8.78
CA LEU A 183 -9.45 8.48 7.72
C LEU A 183 -8.52 9.53 8.34
N LYS A 184 -9.02 10.36 9.26
CA LYS A 184 -8.27 11.45 9.88
C LYS A 184 -7.12 10.96 10.76
N ASP A 185 -7.41 10.02 11.65
CA ASP A 185 -6.49 9.66 12.73
C ASP A 185 -5.46 8.62 12.30
N ILE A 186 -5.78 7.78 11.31
CA ILE A 186 -4.95 6.63 10.95
C ILE A 186 -4.48 6.73 9.51
N ILE A 187 -5.39 6.87 8.55
CA ILE A 187 -5.04 6.79 7.13
C ILE A 187 -4.20 7.99 6.70
N LEU A 188 -4.65 9.21 6.96
CA LEU A 188 -3.94 10.42 6.56
C LEU A 188 -2.59 10.54 7.29
N ILE A 189 -2.53 10.21 8.58
CA ILE A 189 -1.26 10.19 9.31
C ILE A 189 -0.30 9.16 8.69
N SER A 190 -0.77 7.94 8.44
CA SER A 190 0.05 6.89 7.80
C SER A 190 0.50 7.26 6.37
N ALA A 191 -0.33 7.96 5.62
CA ALA A 191 0.00 8.47 4.28
C ALA A 191 1.01 9.64 4.35
N GLN A 192 0.96 10.47 5.39
CA GLN A 192 1.95 11.52 5.64
C GLN A 192 3.32 10.94 5.97
N ARG A 193 3.36 9.89 6.82
CA ARG A 193 4.60 9.23 7.24
C ARG A 193 5.24 8.41 6.13
N HIS A 194 4.44 7.87 5.21
CA HIS A 194 4.92 7.13 4.05
C HIS A 194 4.21 7.60 2.77
N PRO A 195 4.86 8.44 1.94
CA PRO A 195 4.26 8.90 0.70
C PRO A 195 3.80 7.73 -0.17
N ARG A 196 2.60 7.84 -0.76
CA ARG A 196 1.98 6.81 -1.62
C ARG A 196 1.72 5.49 -0.89
N ASN A 197 1.34 5.55 0.40
CA ASN A 197 1.03 4.38 1.21
C ASN A 197 -0.18 3.59 0.69
N TYR A 198 0.06 2.68 -0.25
CA TYR A 198 -0.98 1.86 -0.86
C TYR A 198 -1.79 1.07 0.18
N TYR A 199 -1.16 0.57 1.25
CA TYR A 199 -1.84 -0.24 2.25
C TYR A 199 -2.83 0.58 3.09
N ALA A 200 -2.46 1.80 3.48
CA ALA A 200 -3.38 2.72 4.17
C ALA A 200 -4.61 3.02 3.30
N TRP A 201 -4.39 3.42 2.04
CA TRP A 201 -5.49 3.76 1.13
C TRP A 201 -6.33 2.53 0.72
N SER A 202 -5.71 1.36 0.61
CA SER A 202 -6.42 0.09 0.41
C SER A 202 -7.29 -0.27 1.61
N HIS A 203 -6.79 -0.05 2.83
CA HIS A 203 -7.57 -0.22 4.05
C HIS A 203 -8.77 0.73 4.10
N MET A 204 -8.58 2.00 3.68
CA MET A 204 -9.68 2.96 3.59
C MET A 204 -10.75 2.55 2.57
N ARG A 205 -10.37 1.98 1.43
CA ARG A 205 -11.33 1.38 0.47
C ARG A 205 -12.16 0.28 1.10
N TRP A 206 -11.52 -0.60 1.87
CA TRP A 206 -12.22 -1.66 2.57
C TRP A 206 -13.20 -1.10 3.61
N LEU A 207 -12.79 -0.16 4.46
CA LEU A 207 -13.67 0.53 5.42
C LEU A 207 -14.86 1.18 4.72
N HIS A 208 -14.60 1.98 3.68
CA HIS A 208 -15.63 2.63 2.89
C HIS A 208 -16.64 1.62 2.32
N THR A 209 -16.17 0.48 1.81
CA THR A 209 -17.03 -0.60 1.29
C THR A 209 -17.90 -1.21 2.40
N CYS A 210 -17.32 -1.53 3.56
CA CYS A 210 -18.05 -2.11 4.68
C CYS A 210 -19.17 -1.19 5.18
N HIS A 211 -18.90 0.10 5.35
CA HIS A 211 -19.94 1.05 5.77
C HIS A 211 -21.02 1.28 4.72
N HIS A 212 -20.63 1.28 3.44
CA HIS A 212 -21.61 1.39 2.37
C HIS A 212 -22.57 0.21 2.38
N LEU A 213 -22.05 -1.03 2.44
CA LEU A 213 -22.88 -2.24 2.53
C LEU A 213 -23.79 -2.21 3.76
N ALA A 214 -23.26 -1.82 4.92
CA ALA A 214 -24.04 -1.70 6.15
C ALA A 214 -25.20 -0.69 6.03
N ASN A 215 -25.01 0.41 5.30
CA ASN A 215 -26.08 1.40 5.07
C ASN A 215 -27.12 0.93 4.06
N THR A 216 -26.74 0.16 3.04
CA THR A 216 -27.71 -0.40 2.08
C THR A 216 -28.63 -1.46 2.70
N MET A 217 -28.21 -2.09 3.80
CA MET A 217 -28.99 -3.10 4.51
C MET A 217 -29.89 -2.52 5.61
N LYS A 218 -29.76 -1.22 5.93
CA LYS A 218 -30.54 -0.55 6.96
C LYS A 218 -31.89 -0.09 6.41
N THR A 219 -32.97 -0.32 7.17
CA THR A 219 -34.32 0.14 6.86
C THR A 219 -34.45 1.67 6.96
N GLU A 220 -35.43 2.23 6.24
CA GLU A 220 -35.65 3.66 5.97
C GLU A 220 -35.62 4.59 7.20
N ASP A 221 -35.85 4.06 8.41
CA ASP A 221 -35.95 4.83 9.65
C ASP A 221 -34.61 5.13 10.35
N SER A 222 -33.48 4.60 9.86
CA SER A 222 -32.17 4.80 10.50
C SER A 222 -31.29 5.79 9.73
N LYS A 223 -30.96 6.93 10.37
CA LYS A 223 -30.06 7.94 9.79
C LYS A 223 -28.77 7.30 9.28
N PRO A 224 -28.33 7.60 8.05
CA PRO A 224 -27.10 7.04 7.50
C PRO A 224 -25.91 7.52 8.34
N ASN A 225 -25.25 6.59 9.02
CA ASN A 225 -24.10 6.88 9.90
C ASN A 225 -22.78 7.07 9.13
N PHE A 226 -22.85 7.27 7.81
CA PHE A 226 -21.68 7.37 6.93
C PHE A 226 -21.74 8.62 6.07
N ASP A 227 -20.93 9.60 6.41
CA ASP A 227 -20.79 10.84 5.65
C ASP A 227 -19.74 10.70 4.55
N SER A 228 -20.20 10.19 3.40
CA SER A 228 -19.34 10.06 2.22
C SER A 228 -18.88 11.39 1.66
N GLN A 229 -19.67 12.45 1.80
CA GLN A 229 -19.34 13.74 1.23
C GLN A 229 -18.18 14.36 2.00
N SER A 230 -18.18 14.23 3.33
CA SER A 230 -17.04 14.62 4.16
C SER A 230 -15.78 13.81 3.84
N ILE A 231 -15.89 12.51 3.57
CA ILE A 231 -14.74 11.70 3.15
C ILE A 231 -14.16 12.22 1.82
N ILE A 232 -15.01 12.45 0.82
CA ILE A 232 -14.57 12.98 -0.48
C ILE A 232 -13.88 14.33 -0.31
N SER A 233 -14.50 15.25 0.44
CA SER A 233 -13.96 16.58 0.70
C SER A 233 -12.57 16.52 1.36
N ILE A 234 -12.40 15.71 2.40
CA ILE A 234 -11.11 15.55 3.09
C ILE A 234 -10.04 14.96 2.17
N VAL A 235 -10.40 13.97 1.36
CA VAL A 235 -9.45 13.31 0.44
C VAL A 235 -9.09 14.23 -0.73
N GLU A 236 -10.03 15.02 -1.22
CA GLU A 236 -9.78 16.08 -2.20
C GLU A 236 -8.73 17.07 -1.66
N ASP A 237 -8.97 17.61 -0.45
CA ASP A 237 -8.02 18.51 0.22
C ASP A 237 -6.64 17.88 0.40
N TRP A 238 -6.58 16.59 0.75
CA TRP A 238 -5.33 15.85 0.82
C TRP A 238 -4.62 15.79 -0.53
N CYS A 239 -5.33 15.43 -1.60
CA CYS A 239 -4.76 15.28 -2.94
C CYS A 239 -4.27 16.62 -3.51
N LEU A 240 -4.97 17.72 -3.22
CA LEU A 240 -4.54 19.07 -3.59
C LEU A 240 -3.20 19.45 -2.94
N LYS A 241 -2.98 19.01 -1.69
CA LYS A 241 -1.71 19.25 -0.95
C LYS A 241 -0.62 18.24 -1.30
N ASN A 242 -0.99 17.05 -1.76
CA ASN A 242 -0.09 15.94 -2.05
C ASN A 242 -0.25 15.45 -3.50
N PRO A 243 0.06 16.31 -4.51
CA PRO A 243 -0.23 16.01 -5.91
C PRO A 243 0.46 14.74 -6.44
N SER A 244 1.56 14.33 -5.81
CA SER A 244 2.31 13.12 -6.18
C SER A 244 1.83 11.82 -5.50
N ASP A 245 0.79 11.88 -4.67
CA ASP A 245 0.21 10.72 -3.99
C ASP A 245 -0.78 9.97 -4.89
N THR A 246 -0.25 9.06 -5.71
CA THR A 246 -1.07 8.18 -6.58
C THR A 246 -2.10 7.36 -5.80
N SER A 247 -1.79 6.96 -4.55
CA SER A 247 -2.68 6.09 -3.78
C SER A 247 -3.88 6.88 -3.25
N GLY A 248 -3.66 8.11 -2.79
CA GLY A 248 -4.73 9.04 -2.39
C GLY A 248 -5.63 9.42 -3.57
N LEU A 249 -5.04 9.81 -4.70
CA LEU A 249 -5.79 10.12 -5.93
C LEU A 249 -6.59 8.91 -6.44
N SER A 250 -6.01 7.71 -6.40
CA SER A 250 -6.72 6.47 -6.72
C SER A 250 -7.92 6.22 -5.79
N PHE A 251 -7.81 6.55 -4.50
CA PHE A 251 -8.93 6.44 -3.58
C PHE A 251 -10.02 7.48 -3.87
N LEU A 252 -9.64 8.72 -4.19
CA LEU A 252 -10.58 9.77 -4.61
C LEU A 252 -11.36 9.35 -5.87
N SER A 253 -10.67 8.81 -6.89
CA SER A 253 -11.33 8.26 -8.08
C SER A 253 -12.32 7.16 -7.71
N TYR A 254 -11.92 6.24 -6.82
CA TYR A 254 -12.82 5.19 -6.32
C TYR A 254 -14.08 5.79 -5.67
N CYS A 255 -13.97 6.80 -4.82
CA CYS A 255 -15.13 7.43 -4.19
C CYS A 255 -16.08 8.10 -5.21
N LEU A 256 -15.53 8.75 -6.24
CA LEU A 256 -16.32 9.46 -7.26
C LEU A 256 -16.94 8.51 -8.31
N ILE A 257 -16.28 7.39 -8.61
CA ILE A 257 -16.72 6.43 -9.63
C ILE A 257 -17.65 5.37 -9.03
N SER A 258 -17.30 4.80 -7.88
CA SER A 258 -18.03 3.65 -7.29
C SER A 258 -19.40 4.00 -6.71
N ARG A 259 -19.89 5.22 -6.90
CA ARG A 259 -21.18 5.70 -6.43
C ARG A 259 -21.97 6.36 -7.57
N PRO A 260 -23.31 6.40 -7.49
CA PRO A 260 -24.13 7.31 -8.27
C PRO A 260 -23.99 8.75 -7.72
N VAL A 261 -22.75 9.21 -7.49
CA VAL A 261 -22.47 10.64 -7.31
C VAL A 261 -22.87 11.30 -8.64
N PRO A 262 -23.80 12.26 -8.64
CA PRO A 262 -24.14 13.00 -9.85
C PRO A 262 -22.90 13.62 -10.47
N GLU A 263 -22.90 13.75 -11.79
CA GLU A 263 -21.79 14.37 -12.52
C GLU A 263 -21.46 15.77 -11.97
N ASP A 264 -22.50 16.55 -11.64
CA ASP A 264 -22.42 17.87 -11.01
C ASP A 264 -21.60 17.91 -9.72
N GLN A 265 -21.46 16.78 -9.02
CA GLN A 265 -20.65 16.68 -7.80
C GLN A 265 -19.21 16.23 -8.08
N ALA A 266 -18.98 15.47 -9.16
CA ALA A 266 -17.63 15.04 -9.57
C ALA A 266 -16.88 16.16 -10.31
N MET A 267 -17.60 16.98 -11.09
CA MET A 267 -17.04 18.05 -11.92
C MET A 267 -16.27 19.13 -11.15
N PRO A 268 -16.72 19.62 -9.99
CA PRO A 268 -15.93 20.55 -9.18
C PRO A 268 -14.58 19.95 -8.76
N THR A 269 -14.57 18.67 -8.37
CA THR A 269 -13.35 17.96 -7.97
C THR A 269 -12.39 17.83 -9.15
N PHE A 270 -12.92 17.39 -10.30
CA PHE A 270 -12.16 17.29 -11.55
C PHE A 270 -11.52 18.62 -11.93
N THR A 271 -12.30 19.71 -11.91
CA THR A 271 -11.85 21.06 -12.27
C THR A 271 -10.72 21.54 -11.34
N LYS A 272 -10.85 21.34 -10.02
CA LYS A 272 -9.80 21.71 -9.05
C LYS A 272 -8.50 20.96 -9.32
N ILE A 273 -8.57 19.65 -9.51
CA ILE A 273 -7.38 18.81 -9.78
C ILE A 273 -6.77 19.13 -11.16
N LEU A 274 -7.58 19.47 -12.16
CA LEU A 274 -7.09 19.92 -13.46
C LEU A 274 -6.33 21.24 -13.38
N ARG A 275 -6.87 22.23 -12.66
CA ARG A 275 -6.18 23.50 -12.41
C ARG A 275 -4.84 23.27 -11.70
N LEU A 276 -4.81 22.34 -10.75
CA LEU A 276 -3.58 21.90 -10.10
C LEU A 276 -2.60 21.28 -11.12
N ALA A 277 -3.07 20.41 -12.01
CA ALA A 277 -2.24 19.82 -13.06
C ALA A 277 -1.56 20.90 -13.92
N ILE A 278 -2.34 21.92 -14.31
CA ILE A 278 -1.87 23.04 -15.13
C ILE A 278 -0.87 23.91 -14.38
N SER A 279 -1.13 24.24 -13.11
CA SER A 279 -0.20 25.04 -12.30
C SER A 279 1.14 24.33 -12.08
N PHE A 280 1.13 23.01 -11.94
CA PHE A 280 2.34 22.18 -11.90
C PHE A 280 2.88 21.79 -13.28
N LYS A 281 2.36 22.38 -14.37
CA LYS A 281 2.77 22.08 -15.75
C LYS A 281 2.81 20.57 -16.05
N TRP A 282 1.84 19.81 -15.55
CA TRP A 282 1.72 18.36 -15.74
C TRP A 282 2.89 17.51 -15.21
N VAL A 283 3.61 17.99 -14.18
CA VAL A 283 4.76 17.25 -13.61
C VAL A 283 4.35 15.94 -12.91
N HIS A 284 3.16 15.88 -12.32
CA HIS A 284 2.74 14.76 -11.50
C HIS A 284 1.88 13.75 -12.29
N GLU A 285 2.46 12.61 -12.65
CA GLU A 285 1.79 11.52 -13.38
C GLU A 285 0.52 11.01 -12.66
N SER A 286 0.54 10.99 -11.33
CA SER A 286 -0.61 10.64 -10.49
C SER A 286 -1.85 11.48 -10.80
N ILE A 287 -1.69 12.78 -11.02
CA ILE A 287 -2.78 13.69 -11.39
C ILE A 287 -3.34 13.30 -12.76
N TRP A 288 -2.46 13.02 -13.72
CA TRP A 288 -2.88 12.60 -15.06
C TRP A 288 -3.66 11.28 -15.01
N GLY A 289 -3.19 10.32 -14.24
CA GLY A 289 -3.88 9.05 -14.00
C GLY A 289 -5.29 9.26 -13.43
N PHE A 290 -5.44 10.18 -12.47
CA PHE A 290 -6.74 10.55 -11.90
C PHE A 290 -7.68 11.16 -12.95
N LEU A 291 -7.23 12.22 -13.63
CA LEU A 291 -8.05 12.98 -14.59
C LEU A 291 -8.52 12.07 -15.73
N ARG A 292 -7.61 11.28 -16.30
CA ARG A 292 -7.93 10.33 -17.37
C ARG A 292 -8.97 9.31 -16.91
N THR A 293 -8.80 8.76 -15.71
CA THR A 293 -9.71 7.73 -15.19
C THR A 293 -11.10 8.33 -14.92
N LEU A 294 -11.18 9.50 -14.28
CA LEU A 294 -12.47 10.11 -13.96
C LEU A 294 -13.22 10.55 -15.24
N ALA A 295 -12.51 11.17 -16.20
CA ALA A 295 -13.10 11.54 -17.49
C ALA A 295 -13.64 10.31 -18.24
N ALA A 296 -12.87 9.22 -18.28
CA ALA A 296 -13.25 8.01 -19.00
C ALA A 296 -14.32 7.17 -18.33
N TYR A 297 -14.60 7.33 -17.02
CA TYR A 297 -15.58 6.49 -16.32
C TYR A 297 -16.85 7.23 -15.92
N LYS A 298 -16.78 8.56 -15.74
CA LYS A 298 -17.87 9.32 -15.12
C LYS A 298 -18.36 10.48 -15.98
N LEU A 299 -17.47 11.18 -16.68
CA LEU A 299 -17.78 12.37 -17.48
C LEU A 299 -18.03 12.03 -18.95
N HIS A 300 -18.65 10.87 -19.19
CA HIS A 300 -18.96 10.41 -20.53
C HIS A 300 -20.11 11.23 -21.12
N GLY A 301 -19.77 12.22 -21.94
CA GLY A 301 -20.70 13.00 -22.75
C GLY A 301 -19.97 14.17 -23.42
N GLU A 302 -20.12 14.35 -24.74
CA GLU A 302 -19.52 15.49 -25.46
C GLU A 302 -20.06 16.85 -24.98
N GLU A 303 -21.24 16.86 -24.34
CA GLU A 303 -21.95 18.05 -23.88
C GLU A 303 -21.27 18.70 -22.66
N ASN A 304 -20.78 17.92 -21.69
CA ASN A 304 -20.25 18.44 -20.43
C ASN A 304 -18.82 19.01 -20.52
N PHE A 305 -18.06 18.60 -21.56
CA PHE A 305 -16.76 19.22 -21.86
C PHE A 305 -16.91 20.65 -22.41
N ASN A 306 -18.06 21.00 -22.98
CA ASN A 306 -18.30 22.35 -23.51
C ASN A 306 -18.46 23.37 -22.36
N ASP A 307 -19.05 22.99 -21.23
CA ASP A 307 -19.17 23.88 -20.06
C ASP A 307 -17.83 24.14 -19.38
N LEU A 308 -16.94 23.14 -19.36
CA LEU A 308 -15.54 23.31 -18.97
C LEU A 308 -14.73 24.17 -19.96
N SER A 309 -15.21 24.37 -21.19
CA SER A 309 -14.54 25.25 -22.15
C SER A 309 -14.86 26.73 -21.95
N MET A 310 -15.84 27.04 -21.09
CA MET A 310 -16.28 28.41 -20.76
C MET A 310 -15.43 29.07 -19.65
N THR A 311 -14.35 28.42 -19.18
CA THR A 311 -13.40 29.10 -18.28
C THR A 311 -12.64 30.18 -19.05
N ASN A 312 -12.58 31.39 -18.48
CA ASN A 312 -11.78 32.50 -19.01
C ASN A 312 -10.26 32.23 -19.01
N ASP A 313 -9.81 31.12 -18.42
CA ASP A 313 -8.42 30.67 -18.50
C ASP A 313 -8.18 29.90 -19.82
N HIS A 314 -7.64 30.61 -20.81
CA HIS A 314 -7.30 30.06 -22.12
C HIS A 314 -6.30 28.90 -22.06
N ALA A 315 -5.42 28.83 -21.05
CA ALA A 315 -4.48 27.73 -20.91
C ALA A 315 -5.20 26.45 -20.48
N VAL A 316 -6.18 26.57 -19.58
CA VAL A 316 -7.07 25.47 -19.19
C VAL A 316 -7.91 25.00 -20.37
N GLN A 317 -8.48 25.93 -21.13
CA GLN A 317 -9.30 25.64 -22.30
C GLN A 317 -8.52 24.86 -23.37
N ASN A 318 -7.31 25.31 -23.73
CA ASN A 318 -6.46 24.62 -24.72
C ASN A 318 -6.07 23.21 -24.28
N GLN A 319 -5.80 23.02 -22.99
CA GLN A 319 -5.42 21.71 -22.44
C GLN A 319 -6.62 20.75 -22.36
N LEU A 320 -7.82 21.27 -22.07
CA LEU A 320 -9.06 20.51 -22.13
C LEU A 320 -9.39 20.07 -23.55
N ILE A 321 -9.22 20.97 -24.53
CA ILE A 321 -9.38 20.66 -25.95
C ILE A 321 -8.39 19.57 -26.35
N ALA A 322 -7.12 19.69 -25.96
CA ALA A 322 -6.12 18.66 -26.25
C ALA A 322 -6.45 17.31 -25.59
N ALA A 323 -6.93 17.31 -24.35
CA ALA A 323 -7.37 16.10 -23.66
C ALA A 323 -8.60 15.46 -24.35
N ARG A 324 -9.54 16.27 -24.83
CA ARG A 324 -10.72 15.84 -25.60
C ARG A 324 -10.33 15.23 -26.94
N GLU A 325 -9.49 15.91 -27.71
CA GLU A 325 -8.98 15.42 -28.99
C GLU A 325 -8.19 14.11 -28.82
N TRP A 326 -7.34 14.03 -27.79
CA TRP A 326 -6.65 12.80 -27.41
C TRP A 326 -7.64 11.67 -27.10
N TYR A 327 -8.68 11.96 -26.33
CA TYR A 327 -9.68 10.98 -25.92
C TYR A 327 -10.48 10.43 -27.11
N SER A 328 -10.92 11.31 -28.01
CA SER A 328 -11.68 10.97 -29.23
C SER A 328 -10.83 10.31 -30.31
N SER A 329 -9.50 10.35 -30.22
CA SER A 329 -8.63 9.70 -31.20
C SER A 329 -8.75 8.17 -31.17
N PRO A 330 -8.64 7.48 -32.33
CA PRO A 330 -8.59 6.03 -32.40
C PRO A 330 -7.48 5.46 -31.49
N LYS A 331 -7.69 4.27 -30.91
CA LYS A 331 -6.72 3.64 -29.97
C LYS A 331 -5.28 3.60 -30.50
N GLN A 332 -5.07 3.53 -31.81
CA GLN A 332 -3.76 3.49 -32.45
C GLN A 332 -3.05 4.86 -32.51
N ASP A 333 -3.78 5.97 -32.38
CA ASP A 333 -3.24 7.34 -32.52
C ASP A 333 -3.06 8.07 -31.18
N LYS A 334 -3.63 7.55 -30.10
CA LYS A 334 -3.50 8.10 -28.73
C LYS A 334 -2.05 8.29 -28.27
N TYR A 335 -1.15 7.42 -28.69
CA TYR A 335 0.27 7.53 -28.34
C TYR A 335 1.00 8.67 -29.09
N LYS A 336 0.69 8.86 -30.38
CA LYS A 336 1.30 9.89 -31.22
C LYS A 336 0.83 11.29 -30.85
N TYR A 337 -0.47 11.46 -30.64
CA TYR A 337 -1.06 12.74 -30.24
C TYR A 337 -0.53 13.21 -28.88
N TRP A 338 -0.29 12.27 -27.95
CA TRP A 338 0.22 12.62 -26.63
C TRP A 338 1.68 13.11 -26.66
N LEU A 339 2.53 12.48 -27.48
CA LEU A 339 3.90 12.94 -27.69
C LEU A 339 3.96 14.35 -28.27
N SER A 340 3.02 14.74 -29.13
CA SER A 340 2.96 16.09 -29.70
C SER A 340 2.35 17.12 -28.74
N ALA A 341 1.31 16.77 -27.98
CA ALA A 341 0.62 17.71 -27.10
C ALA A 341 1.32 17.92 -25.74
N PHE A 342 2.03 16.90 -25.24
CA PHE A 342 2.63 16.90 -23.89
C PHE A 342 4.11 16.52 -23.87
N GLY A 343 4.66 15.99 -24.96
CA GLY A 343 6.01 15.41 -25.02
C GLY A 343 7.17 16.40 -25.19
N ASN A 344 6.92 17.71 -25.30
CA ASN A 344 7.99 18.71 -25.45
C ASN A 344 8.98 18.79 -24.27
N LYS A 345 8.75 18.08 -23.17
CA LYS A 345 9.70 17.96 -22.04
C LYS A 345 10.86 16.99 -22.29
N ARG A 346 10.82 16.14 -23.33
CA ARG A 346 11.98 15.30 -23.69
C ARG A 346 13.18 16.12 -24.19
N SER A 347 12.92 17.27 -24.83
CA SER A 347 13.96 18.19 -25.31
C SER A 347 14.82 18.73 -24.17
N LEU A 348 14.19 19.18 -23.08
CA LEU A 348 14.89 19.76 -21.93
C LEU A 348 15.72 18.73 -21.16
N LEU A 349 15.26 17.47 -21.11
CA LEU A 349 16.01 16.39 -20.45
C LEU A 349 17.22 15.93 -21.28
N PHE A 350 17.10 15.94 -22.62
CA PHE A 350 18.21 15.63 -23.53
C PHE A 350 19.26 16.76 -23.61
N GLU A 351 18.86 18.03 -23.48
CA GLU A 351 19.81 19.15 -23.39
C GLU A 351 20.64 19.11 -22.11
N ILE A 352 20.04 18.79 -20.96
CA ILE A 352 20.77 18.70 -19.68
C ILE A 352 21.75 17.51 -19.66
N ILE A 353 21.39 16.39 -20.29
CA ILE A 353 22.26 15.20 -20.34
C ILE A 353 23.41 15.38 -21.34
N ASN A 354 23.22 16.16 -22.42
CA ASN A 354 24.26 16.37 -23.44
C ASN A 354 25.24 17.51 -23.11
N THR A 355 24.97 18.35 -22.10
CA THR A 355 25.92 19.39 -21.65
C THR A 355 27.01 18.88 -20.70
N ASP A 356 26.86 17.68 -20.11
CA ASP A 356 27.77 17.21 -19.05
C ASP A 356 28.83 16.19 -19.47
N TYR A 357 28.81 15.62 -20.68
CA TYR A 357 29.86 14.68 -21.13
C TYR A 357 30.07 14.64 -22.66
N PRO A 358 31.06 15.37 -23.21
CA PRO A 358 31.61 15.04 -24.52
C PRO A 358 32.79 14.07 -24.35
N ASP A 359 32.85 13.09 -25.26
CA ASP A 359 33.94 12.12 -25.49
C ASP A 359 34.00 10.85 -24.63
N GLN A 360 33.60 9.73 -25.25
CA GLN A 360 34.54 8.66 -25.57
C GLN A 360 33.92 7.65 -26.55
N LYS A 361 34.47 7.61 -27.77
CA LYS A 361 34.34 6.50 -28.71
C LYS A 361 35.42 5.45 -28.43
N ASP A 362 35.09 4.22 -28.81
CA ASP A 362 35.93 3.03 -28.97
C ASP A 362 36.35 2.26 -27.71
N LYS A 363 35.81 1.03 -27.59
CA LYS A 363 36.62 -0.20 -27.74
C LYS A 363 35.77 -1.49 -27.85
N THR A 364 36.26 -2.32 -28.75
CA THR A 364 35.94 -3.70 -29.14
C THR A 364 35.78 -4.70 -27.98
N LEU A 365 34.79 -5.61 -28.09
CA LEU A 365 34.61 -6.78 -27.21
C LEU A 365 34.96 -8.09 -27.94
N SER A 366 35.94 -8.82 -27.39
CA SER A 366 36.31 -10.19 -27.78
C SER A 366 35.60 -11.24 -26.92
N LYS A 367 35.26 -12.37 -27.56
CA LYS A 367 34.57 -13.56 -27.00
C LYS A 367 35.50 -14.48 -26.21
N THR A 368 34.98 -15.11 -25.15
CA THR A 368 35.40 -16.42 -24.59
C THR A 368 34.20 -17.06 -23.87
N HIS A 369 33.60 -18.13 -24.42
CA HIS A 369 33.71 -19.56 -24.02
C HIS A 369 33.20 -19.93 -22.60
N CYS A 370 32.07 -20.64 -22.56
CA CYS A 370 31.58 -21.42 -21.42
C CYS A 370 31.52 -22.91 -21.79
N VAL A 371 31.93 -23.74 -20.83
CA VAL A 371 31.93 -25.21 -20.85
C VAL A 371 30.65 -25.71 -20.18
N ASP A 372 30.06 -26.76 -20.75
CA ASP A 372 28.91 -27.52 -20.25
C ASP A 372 29.29 -28.36 -19.01
N ASP A 373 28.33 -28.55 -18.09
CA ASP A 373 28.18 -29.86 -17.45
C ASP A 373 26.76 -30.14 -16.94
N LYS A 374 26.31 -31.38 -17.16
CA LYS A 374 24.98 -31.91 -16.82
C LYS A 374 25.09 -32.91 -15.66
N SER A 375 24.07 -32.94 -14.80
CA SER A 375 23.23 -34.12 -14.45
C SER A 375 22.85 -34.25 -12.96
N ILE A 376 21.54 -34.49 -12.69
CA ILE A 376 20.93 -35.66 -12.00
C ILE A 376 19.51 -35.33 -11.44
N LEU A 377 18.61 -36.30 -11.69
CA LEU A 377 17.18 -36.52 -11.40
C LEU A 377 16.89 -36.76 -9.89
N ALA A 378 15.68 -36.81 -9.28
CA ALA A 378 14.26 -36.55 -9.58
C ALA A 378 13.41 -36.76 -8.29
N ARG A 379 12.12 -36.37 -8.35
CA ARG A 379 10.89 -36.84 -7.64
C ARG A 379 10.27 -35.95 -6.53
N GLY A 380 9.01 -35.51 -6.78
CA GLY A 380 7.94 -35.49 -5.75
C GLY A 380 6.99 -34.27 -5.69
N SER A 381 5.87 -34.33 -6.42
CA SER A 381 4.54 -33.69 -6.15
C SER A 381 4.31 -32.16 -6.41
N PRO A 382 3.06 -31.75 -6.71
CA PRO A 382 2.79 -30.64 -7.63
C PRO A 382 2.72 -29.30 -6.90
N CYS A 383 3.72 -28.46 -7.13
CA CYS A 383 3.66 -27.04 -6.79
C CYS A 383 3.38 -26.23 -8.05
N TYR A 384 2.42 -25.30 -7.93
CA TYR A 384 2.20 -24.22 -8.88
C TYR A 384 3.54 -23.61 -9.33
N THR A 385 3.83 -23.67 -10.62
CA THR A 385 5.02 -23.08 -11.23
C THR A 385 4.85 -21.55 -11.32
N PRO A 386 5.71 -20.75 -10.68
CA PRO A 386 5.73 -19.31 -10.93
C PRO A 386 6.31 -19.05 -12.33
N ALA A 387 5.75 -18.09 -13.05
CA ALA A 387 6.17 -17.66 -14.40
C ALA A 387 7.68 -17.37 -14.55
N ALA A 388 8.41 -17.22 -13.44
CA ALA A 388 9.85 -17.00 -13.37
C ALA A 388 10.69 -18.11 -14.05
N HIS A 389 10.25 -19.37 -14.08
CA HIS A 389 11.05 -20.46 -14.67
C HIS A 389 11.01 -20.53 -16.21
N MET A 390 10.07 -19.83 -16.87
CA MET A 390 10.02 -19.75 -18.34
C MET A 390 10.90 -18.65 -18.93
N ILE A 391 11.28 -17.65 -18.12
CA ILE A 391 11.99 -16.46 -18.61
C ILE A 391 13.50 -16.74 -18.81
N GLY A 392 14.09 -17.65 -18.02
CA GLY A 392 15.53 -17.94 -18.05
C GLY A 392 16.06 -18.67 -19.29
N LYS A 393 15.23 -18.97 -20.29
CA LYS A 393 15.63 -19.71 -21.51
C LYS A 393 15.60 -18.88 -22.80
N TYR A 394 15.19 -17.62 -22.73
CA TYR A 394 15.05 -16.77 -23.92
C TYR A 394 15.96 -15.56 -23.83
N ASP A 395 16.73 -15.32 -24.89
CA ASP A 395 17.46 -14.07 -25.05
C ASP A 395 16.48 -12.95 -25.38
N LEU A 396 16.23 -12.09 -24.38
CA LEU A 396 15.27 -10.99 -24.43
C LEU A 396 15.87 -9.71 -25.03
N SER A 397 17.11 -9.74 -25.53
CA SER A 397 17.68 -8.59 -26.26
C SER A 397 17.05 -8.38 -27.64
N ASN A 398 16.27 -9.36 -28.15
CA ASN A 398 15.65 -9.32 -29.46
C ASN A 398 14.13 -9.15 -29.39
N ALA A 399 13.62 -8.07 -30.01
CA ALA A 399 12.20 -7.73 -30.07
C ALA A 399 11.30 -8.84 -30.65
N ARG A 400 11.81 -9.69 -31.55
CA ARG A 400 11.05 -10.85 -32.07
C ARG A 400 10.86 -11.94 -31.00
N THR A 401 11.87 -12.17 -30.16
CA THR A 401 11.82 -13.16 -29.08
C THR A 401 10.85 -12.71 -27.99
N ILE A 402 10.89 -11.42 -27.62
CA ILE A 402 9.92 -10.81 -26.69
C ILE A 402 8.50 -11.02 -27.22
N LYS A 403 8.24 -10.65 -28.48
CA LYS A 403 6.92 -10.80 -29.10
C LYS A 403 6.41 -12.24 -29.08
N LEU A 404 7.28 -13.22 -29.29
CA LEU A 404 6.93 -14.65 -29.25
C LEU A 404 6.61 -15.12 -27.83
N VAL A 405 7.40 -14.71 -26.84
CA VAL A 405 7.23 -15.08 -25.43
C VAL A 405 5.95 -14.45 -24.86
N THR A 406 5.69 -13.18 -25.14
CA THR A 406 4.47 -12.48 -24.72
C THR A 406 3.23 -13.11 -25.36
N HIS A 407 3.29 -13.48 -26.65
CA HIS A 407 2.18 -14.14 -27.33
C HIS A 407 1.92 -15.56 -26.79
N LYS A 408 2.97 -16.28 -26.37
CA LYS A 408 2.84 -17.61 -25.75
C LYS A 408 2.23 -17.52 -24.35
N LEU A 409 2.72 -16.61 -23.51
CA LEU A 409 2.16 -16.36 -22.17
C LEU A 409 0.70 -15.90 -22.24
N PHE A 410 0.36 -15.07 -23.22
CA PHE A 410 -1.02 -14.67 -23.49
C PHE A 410 -1.91 -15.86 -23.89
N ARG A 411 -1.43 -16.72 -24.79
CA ARG A 411 -2.15 -17.93 -25.22
C ARG A 411 -2.38 -18.91 -24.06
N ASP A 412 -1.38 -19.10 -23.21
CA ASP A 412 -1.43 -20.04 -22.09
C ASP A 412 -2.34 -19.52 -20.95
N SER A 413 -2.28 -18.22 -20.67
CA SER A 413 -3.19 -17.57 -19.72
C SER A 413 -4.65 -17.57 -20.20
N TYR A 414 -4.87 -17.44 -21.52
CA TYR A 414 -6.20 -17.52 -22.13
C TYR A 414 -6.77 -18.95 -22.09
N ARG A 415 -5.93 -19.98 -22.31
CA ARG A 415 -6.32 -21.39 -22.15
C ARG A 415 -6.71 -21.73 -20.71
N ASN A 416 -5.90 -21.31 -19.73
CA ASN A 416 -6.20 -21.56 -18.31
C ASN A 416 -7.48 -20.83 -17.84
N SER A 417 -7.85 -19.72 -18.47
CA SER A 417 -9.12 -19.03 -18.23
C SER A 417 -10.33 -19.73 -18.87
N MET A 418 -10.14 -20.55 -19.91
CA MET A 418 -11.19 -21.39 -20.50
C MET A 418 -11.42 -22.66 -19.69
N ASP A 419 -10.37 -23.29 -19.15
CA ASP A 419 -10.52 -24.50 -18.30
C ASP A 419 -11.22 -24.19 -16.96
N TRP A 420 -11.14 -22.95 -16.46
CA TRP A 420 -11.91 -22.50 -15.29
C TRP A 420 -13.43 -22.41 -15.58
N LYS A 421 -13.79 -22.26 -16.85
CA LYS A 421 -15.16 -22.08 -17.34
C LYS A 421 -15.96 -23.38 -17.32
N ASP A 422 -15.29 -24.52 -17.53
CA ASP A 422 -15.94 -25.84 -17.59
C ASP A 422 -16.22 -26.44 -16.20
N ASN A 423 -15.64 -25.88 -15.13
CA ASN A 423 -15.81 -26.39 -13.76
C ASN A 423 -16.78 -25.58 -12.88
N ASN A 424 -17.38 -24.49 -13.38
CA ASN A 424 -18.18 -23.58 -12.54
C ASN A 424 -19.37 -22.90 -13.26
N ASP A 425 -19.96 -23.56 -14.24
CA ASP A 425 -21.21 -23.10 -14.83
C ASP A 425 -22.38 -23.58 -13.98
N ASN A 426 -22.91 -22.69 -13.13
CA ASN A 426 -24.35 -22.64 -12.83
C ASN A 426 -24.88 -21.36 -12.17
N ASN A 427 -24.12 -20.27 -11.96
CA ASN A 427 -24.74 -19.10 -11.29
C ASN A 427 -24.17 -17.69 -11.56
N ILE A 428 -23.55 -17.44 -12.72
CA ILE A 428 -23.05 -16.09 -13.02
C ILE A 428 -23.56 -15.60 -14.39
N GLY A 429 -24.37 -14.54 -14.34
CA GLY A 429 -24.96 -13.90 -15.51
C GLY A 429 -23.93 -13.24 -16.46
N PRO A 430 -24.34 -12.96 -17.71
CA PRO A 430 -23.45 -12.57 -18.81
C PRO A 430 -22.66 -11.28 -18.56
N THR A 431 -23.17 -10.35 -17.75
CA THR A 431 -22.56 -9.04 -17.43
C THR A 431 -21.34 -9.16 -16.52
N ARG A 432 -21.33 -10.10 -15.56
CA ARG A 432 -20.15 -10.33 -14.70
C ARG A 432 -19.03 -11.07 -15.44
N LYS A 433 -19.38 -11.86 -16.47
CA LYS A 433 -18.42 -12.56 -17.33
C LYS A 433 -17.63 -11.58 -18.23
N SER A 434 -18.19 -10.44 -18.63
CA SER A 434 -17.48 -9.40 -19.38
C SER A 434 -16.59 -8.51 -18.51
N GLU A 435 -17.03 -8.17 -17.29
CA GLU A 435 -16.23 -7.39 -16.32
C GLU A 435 -14.96 -8.12 -15.88
N PHE A 436 -15.04 -9.42 -15.62
CA PHE A 436 -13.88 -10.22 -15.21
C PHE A 436 -12.82 -10.36 -16.32
N ARG A 437 -13.29 -10.46 -17.58
CA ARG A 437 -12.44 -10.48 -18.77
C ARG A 437 -11.74 -9.14 -18.98
N PHE A 438 -12.41 -8.03 -18.69
CA PHE A 438 -11.86 -6.69 -18.83
C PHE A 438 -10.82 -6.37 -17.74
N LEU A 439 -11.08 -6.74 -16.48
CA LEU A 439 -10.14 -6.57 -15.36
C LEU A 439 -8.86 -7.39 -15.54
N SER A 440 -8.98 -8.63 -16.01
CA SER A 440 -7.83 -9.49 -16.30
C SER A 440 -6.97 -8.91 -17.44
N PHE A 441 -7.61 -8.30 -18.45
CA PHE A 441 -6.91 -7.66 -19.56
C PHE A 441 -6.21 -6.35 -19.16
N ALA A 442 -6.83 -5.53 -18.30
CA ALA A 442 -6.24 -4.30 -17.78
C ALA A 442 -4.99 -4.58 -16.92
N LEU A 443 -5.05 -5.60 -16.05
CA LEU A 443 -3.92 -6.01 -15.20
C LEU A 443 -2.76 -6.60 -16.02
N LEU A 444 -3.03 -7.39 -17.05
CA LEU A 444 -2.00 -7.92 -17.95
C LEU A 444 -1.35 -6.83 -18.82
N PHE A 445 -2.11 -5.81 -19.19
CA PHE A 445 -1.60 -4.65 -19.94
C PHE A 445 -0.69 -3.78 -19.07
N GLU A 446 -1.08 -3.48 -17.82
CA GLU A 446 -0.23 -2.74 -16.87
C GLU A 446 1.06 -3.51 -16.52
N TYR A 447 0.98 -4.83 -16.34
CA TYR A 447 2.16 -5.65 -16.05
C TYR A 447 3.14 -5.71 -17.23
N SER A 448 2.63 -5.75 -18.46
CA SER A 448 3.44 -5.71 -19.68
C SER A 448 4.10 -4.32 -19.87
N LEU A 449 3.40 -3.25 -19.49
CA LEU A 449 3.92 -1.88 -19.55
C LEU A 449 5.03 -1.64 -18.53
N MET A 450 4.91 -2.19 -17.31
CA MET A 450 5.97 -2.13 -16.29
C MET A 450 7.25 -2.86 -16.72
N ILE A 451 7.14 -4.02 -17.39
CA ILE A 451 8.31 -4.78 -17.88
C ILE A 451 9.04 -4.01 -18.99
N ILE A 452 8.30 -3.34 -19.87
CA ILE A 452 8.88 -2.53 -20.95
C ILE A 452 9.59 -1.28 -20.39
N LEU A 453 9.06 -0.68 -19.33
CA LEU A 453 9.62 0.52 -18.71
C LEU A 453 10.80 0.26 -17.76
N THR A 454 11.08 -1.00 -17.40
CA THR A 454 12.21 -1.36 -16.52
C THR A 454 13.45 -1.87 -17.27
N GLN A 455 13.38 -1.98 -18.60
CA GLN A 455 14.51 -2.40 -19.46
C GLN A 455 14.96 -1.33 -20.46
N VAL A 456 14.43 -0.10 -20.36
CA VAL A 456 14.89 1.12 -21.04
C VAL A 456 15.34 2.09 -19.96
#